data_AF-A0A9E2EAE9-F1
#
_entry.id   AF-A0A9E2EAE9-F1
#
_cell.length_a   1.000
_cell.length_b   1.000
_cell.length_c   1.000
_cell.angle_alpha   90.00
_cell.angle_beta   90.00
_cell.angle_gamma   90.00
#
_symmetry.space_group_name_H-M   'P 1'
#
loop_
_entity.id
_entity.type
_entity.pdbx_description
1 polymer ?
#
loop_
_entity_poly.entity_id
_entity_poly.type
_entity_poly.pdbx_seq_one_letter_code
_entity_poly.pdbx_strand_id
1 'polypeptide(L)' 'MGGFGMFIMVGIIILIVIAVVNLTRGAGNEVSSRVDPKSSSLAILNERYARGEIDHSEYDERKNRLA' A
#
# COMPACT_ATOMS: atom_id res chain seq x y z
N MET A 1 -2.14 15.55 32.45
CA MET A 1 -2.65 14.20 32.10
C MET A 1 -3.26 14.25 30.70
N GLY A 2 -2.47 14.13 29.64
CA GLY A 2 -2.98 14.31 28.25
C GLY A 2 -2.29 13.47 27.17
N GLY A 3 -1.29 12.66 27.50
CA GLY A 3 -0.58 11.83 26.51
C GLY A 3 -1.29 10.52 26.16
N PHE A 4 -2.07 9.96 27.10
CA PHE A 4 -2.64 8.62 26.94
C PHE A 4 -3.65 8.52 25.77
N GLY A 5 -4.42 9.59 25.53
CA GLY A 5 -5.34 9.65 24.39
C GLY A 5 -4.62 9.68 23.04
N MET A 6 -3.44 10.30 22.95
CA MET A 6 -2.66 10.36 21.71
C MET A 6 -2.06 9.01 21.35
N PHE A 7 -1.55 8.27 22.34
CA PHE A 7 -1.02 6.92 22.12
C PHE A 7 -2.11 5.94 21.66
N ILE A 8 -3.32 6.04 22.23
CA ILE A 8 -4.46 5.22 21.78
C ILE A 8 -4.84 5.57 20.34
N MET A 9 -4.88 6.86 19.99
CA MET A 9 -5.19 7.28 18.62
C MET A 9 -4.18 6.73 17.60
N VAL A 10 -2.88 6.81 17.91
CA VAL A 10 -1.81 6.26 17.05
C VAL A 10 -1.91 4.73 16.96
N GLY A 11 -2.19 4.05 18.07
CA GLY A 11 -2.40 2.60 18.08
C GLY A 11 -3.55 2.15 17.19
N ILE A 12 -4.66 2.90 17.18
CA ILE A 12 -5.82 2.63 16.31
C ILE A 12 -5.44 2.79 14.83
N ILE A 13 -4.70 3.85 14.47
CA ILE A 13 -4.23 4.07 13.10
C ILE A 13 -3.36 2.90 12.63
N ILE A 14 -2.41 2.47 13.46
CA ILE A 14 -1.52 1.34 13.14
C ILE A 14 -2.32 0.04 12.94
N LEU A 15 -3.31 -0.22 13.79
CA LEU A 15 -4.19 -1.39 13.66
C LEU A 15 -4.96 -1.39 12.34
N ILE A 16 -5.48 -0.23 11.94
CA ILE A 16 -6.20 -0.08 10.66
C ILE A 16 -5.26 -0.36 9.49
N VAL A 17 -4.05 0.17 9.50
CA VAL A 17 -3.05 -0.09 8.45
C VAL A 17 -2.73 -1.58 8.36
N ILE A 18 -2.50 -2.26 9.49
CA ILE A 18 -2.22 -3.70 9.52
C ILE A 18 -3.40 -4.51 8.99
N ALA A 19 -4.64 -4.16 9.38
CA ALA A 19 -5.84 -4.82 8.90
C ALA A 19 -5.99 -4.70 7.38
N VAL A 20 -5.80 -3.49 6.83
CA VAL A 20 -5.85 -3.24 5.38
C VAL A 20 -4.74 -4.00 4.65
N VAL A 21 -3.52 -4.00 5.19
CA VAL A 21 -2.37 -4.73 4.62
C VAL A 21 -2.60 -6.25 4.63
N ASN A 22 -3.21 -6.79 5.68
CA ASN A 22 -3.49 -8.23 5.76
C ASN A 22 -4.62 -8.64 4.80
N LEU A 23 -5.67 -7.81 4.70
CA LEU A 23 -6.78 -8.05 3.77
C LEU A 23 -6.34 -7.94 2.30
N THR A 24 -5.45 -7.00 1.98
CA THR A 24 -4.89 -6.84 0.63
C THR A 24 -3.86 -7.92 0.28
N ARG A 25 -3.05 -8.37 1.24
CA ARG A 25 -2.15 -9.52 1.06
C ARG A 25 -2.88 -10.84 0.87
N GLY A 26 -4.02 -11.04 1.54
CA GLY A 26 -4.86 -12.23 1.35
C GLY A 26 -5.54 -12.27 -0.02
N ALA A 27 -5.88 -11.11 -0.59
CA ALA A 27 -6.57 -11.00 -1.86
C ALA A 27 -5.66 -11.02 -3.11
N GLY A 28 -4.33 -10.91 -2.94
CA GLY A 28 -3.38 -10.83 -4.06
C GLY A 28 -2.99 -12.15 -4.72
N ASN A 29 -3.39 -13.31 -4.17
CA ASN A 29 -2.99 -14.62 -4.68
C ASN A 29 -3.96 -15.25 -5.69
N GLU A 30 -5.05 -14.57 -6.07
CA GLU A 30 -6.08 -15.16 -6.94
C GLU A 30 -6.50 -14.26 -8.11
N VAL A 31 -5.55 -13.64 -8.82
CA VAL A 31 -5.84 -13.06 -10.15
C VAL A 31 -4.92 -13.66 -11.19
N SER A 32 -5.01 -14.98 -11.31
CA SER A 32 -4.77 -15.67 -12.58
C SER A 32 -5.93 -15.35 -13.51
N SER A 33 -5.88 -14.22 -14.24
CA SER A 33 -6.44 -14.08 -15.60
C SER A 33 -6.48 -12.62 -16.07
N ARG A 34 -5.68 -12.33 -17.11
CA ARG A 34 -5.95 -11.33 -18.15
C ARG A 34 -6.10 -9.86 -17.72
N VAL A 35 -5.03 -9.25 -17.21
CA VAL A 35 -5.02 -7.78 -17.06
C VAL A 35 -3.82 -7.20 -17.78
N ASP A 36 -4.09 -6.19 -18.61
CA ASP A 36 -3.14 -5.45 -19.44
C ASP A 36 -1.75 -5.26 -18.81
N PRO A 37 -0.66 -5.40 -19.58
CA PRO A 37 0.70 -5.20 -19.07
C PRO A 37 0.93 -3.81 -18.43
N LYS A 38 0.13 -2.80 -18.81
CA LYS A 38 0.13 -1.46 -18.20
C LYS A 38 -0.47 -1.43 -16.79
N SER A 39 -1.46 -2.27 -16.52
CA SER A 39 -2.07 -2.39 -15.19
C SER A 39 -1.18 -3.18 -14.22
N SER A 40 -0.48 -4.20 -14.73
CA SER A 40 0.49 -4.99 -13.94
C SER A 40 1.66 -4.13 -13.47
N SER A 41 2.15 -3.23 -14.33
CA SER A 41 3.27 -2.34 -13.97
C SER A 41 2.88 -1.33 -12.89
N LEU A 42 1.68 -0.75 -12.94
CA LEU A 42 1.15 0.09 -11.85
C LEU A 42 0.89 -0.71 -10.56
N ALA A 43 0.38 -1.95 -10.67
CA ALA A 43 0.16 -2.82 -9.52
C ALA A 43 1.48 -3.17 -8.81
N ILE A 44 2.54 -3.51 -9.56
CA ILE A 44 3.88 -3.78 -9.02
C ILE A 44 4.48 -2.52 -8.39
N LEU A 45 4.23 -1.34 -8.96
CA LEU A 45 4.69 -0.07 -8.38
C LEU A 45 3.99 0.21 -7.04
N ASN A 46 2.67 0.04 -6.97
CA ASN A 46 1.90 0.15 -5.73
C ASN A 46 2.37 -0.87 -4.68
N GLU A 47 2.65 -2.10 -5.09
CA GLU A 47 3.12 -3.15 -4.20
C GLU A 47 4.48 -2.78 -3.58
N ARG A 48 5.43 -2.27 -4.37
CA ARG A 48 6.74 -1.84 -3.86
C ARG A 48 6.67 -0.63 -2.95
N TYR A 49 5.77 0.31 -3.22
CA TYR A 49 5.52 1.44 -2.34
C TYR A 49 4.88 0.99 -1.01
N ALA A 50 3.89 0.09 -1.08
CA ALA A 50 3.28 -0.50 0.11
C ALA A 50 4.25 -1.36 0.94
N ARG A 51 5.24 -1.99 0.28
CA ARG A 51 6.36 -2.69 0.93
C ARG A 51 7.40 -1.74 1.53
N GLY A 52 7.38 -0.46 1.16
CA GLY A 52 8.38 0.54 1.57
C GLY A 52 9.73 0.40 0.85
N GLU A 53 9.78 -0.35 -0.26
CA GLU A 53 11.00 -0.54 -1.06
C GLU A 53 11.33 0.68 -1.94
N ILE A 54 10.36 1.58 -2.11
CA ILE A 54 10.49 2.82 -2.87
C ILE A 54 9.87 3.97 -2.07
N ASP A 55 10.53 5.13 -2.13
CA ASP A 55 10.08 6.35 -1.47
C ASP A 55 8.88 6.99 -2.21
N HIS A 56 8.11 7.82 -1.51
CA HIS A 56 6.95 8.51 -2.10
C HIS A 56 7.34 9.37 -3.31
N SER A 57 8.52 10.00 -3.30
CA SER A 57 8.98 10.79 -4.44
C SER A 57 9.20 9.93 -5.70
N GLU A 58 9.76 8.73 -5.54
CA GLU A 58 10.05 7.78 -6.62
C GLU A 58 8.76 7.11 -7.14
N TYR A 59 7.78 6.90 -6.25
CA TYR A 59 6.45 6.40 -6.60
C TYR A 59 5.70 7.38 -7.51
N ASP A 60 5.64 8.66 -7.16
CA ASP A 60 4.92 9.67 -7.96
C ASP A 60 5.56 9.89 -9.33
N GLU A 61 6.90 9.89 -9.41
CA GLU A 61 7.61 10.08 -10.67
C GLU A 61 7.36 8.91 -11.66
N ARG A 62 7.29 7.67 -11.14
CA ARG A 62 6.99 6.49 -11.96
C ARG A 62 5.51 6.37 -12.30
N LYS A 63 4.62 6.76 -11.38
CA LYS A 63 3.18 6.80 -11.61
C LYS A 63 2.82 7.77 -12.73
N ASN A 64 3.42 8.96 -12.75
CA ASN A 64 3.18 9.95 -13.82
C ASN A 64 3.72 9.52 -15.19
N ARG A 65 4.79 8.71 -15.23
CA ARG A 65 5.31 8.15 -16.48
C ARG A 65 4.48 6.99 -17.03
N LEU A 66 3.71 6.32 -16.15
CA LEU A 66 2.88 5.16 -16.48
C LEU A 66 1.39 5.51 -16.64
N ALA A 67 0.96 6.72 -16.27
CA ALA A 67 -0.39 7.24 -16.52
C ALA A 67 -0.62 7.42 -18.03
#